data_AF-D9QS23-F1
#
_entry.id   AF-D9QS23-F1
#
_cell.length_a   1.000
_cell.length_b   1.000
_cell.length_c   1.000
_cell.angle_alpha   90.00
_cell.angle_beta   90.00
_cell.angle_gamma   90.00
#
_symmetry.space_group_name_H-M   'P 1'
#
loop_
_entity.id
_entity.type
_entity.pdbx_description
1 polymer ?
#
loop_
_entity_poly.entity_id
_entity_poly.type
_entity_poly.pdbx_seq_one_letter_code
_entity_poly.pdbx_strand_id
1 'polypeptide(L)' 'MVCIICGKKISKQKFCNTCEECEEKVDKLSQEILKSHKKLTLRHIKQANIEYNKP' A
#
# COMPACT_ATOMS: atom_id res chain seq x y z
N MET A 1 -26.01 -0.55 -4.37
CA MET A 1 -25.05 -0.48 -3.25
C MET A 1 -24.26 0.81 -3.43
N VAL A 2 -23.58 1.31 -2.39
CA VAL A 2 -22.73 2.51 -2.49
C VAL A 2 -21.31 2.16 -2.07
N CYS A 3 -20.33 2.78 -2.71
CA CYS A 3 -18.92 2.62 -2.37
C CYS A 3 -18.68 3.21 -0.99
N ILE A 4 -18.11 2.43 -0.07
CA ILE A 4 -17.84 2.88 1.31
C ILE A 4 -16.76 3.96 1.40
N ILE A 5 -15.95 4.12 0.35
CA ILE A 5 -14.84 5.08 0.32
C ILE A 5 -15.29 6.42 -0.26
N CYS A 6 -15.95 6.42 -1.42
CA CYS A 6 -16.28 7.64 -2.16
C CYS A 6 -17.79 7.92 -2.30
N GLY A 7 -18.66 7.06 -1.79
CA GLY A 7 -20.12 7.21 -1.86
C GLY A 7 -20.74 6.99 -3.24
N LYS A 8 -19.93 6.74 -4.29
CA LYS A 8 -20.43 6.47 -5.65
C LYS A 8 -21.32 5.22 -5.67
N LYS A 9 -22.37 5.27 -6.47
CA LYS A 9 -23.28 4.13 -6.66
C LYS A 9 -22.53 3.00 -7.39
N ILE A 10 -22.60 1.80 -6.81
CA ILE A 10 -22.02 0.58 -7.38
C ILE A 10 -23.14 -0.39 -7.75
N SER A 11 -22.87 -1.14 -8.83
CA SER A 11 -23.81 -2.12 -9.38
C SER A 11 -24.22 -3.12 -8.30
N LYS A 12 -25.53 -3.39 -8.18
CA LYS A 12 -26.05 -4.39 -7.23
C LYS A 12 -25.73 -5.83 -7.64
N GLN A 13 -25.22 -6.05 -8.86
CA GLN A 13 -24.89 -7.37 -9.39
C GLN A 13 -23.51 -7.86 -8.94
N LYS A 14 -22.63 -6.96 -8.51
CA LYS A 14 -21.33 -7.32 -7.92
C LYS A 14 -21.46 -7.32 -6.40
N PHE A 15 -20.98 -8.38 -5.75
CA PHE A 15 -20.84 -8.43 -4.31
C PHE A 15 -19.57 -7.69 -3.90
N CYS A 16 -19.60 -6.35 -3.98
CA CYS A 16 -18.48 -5.49 -3.61
C CYS A 16 -18.97 -4.26 -2.83
N ASN A 17 -18.21 -3.85 -1.82
CA ASN A 17 -18.51 -2.66 -1.01
C ASN A 17 -17.76 -1.40 -1.51
N THR A 18 -16.86 -1.57 -2.48
CA THR A 18 -15.98 -0.53 -2.99
C THR A 18 -16.11 -0.48 -4.52
N CYS A 19 -15.94 0.70 -5.12
CA CYS A 19 -15.90 0.84 -6.57
C CYS A 19 -14.49 0.58 -7.11
N GLU A 20 -14.40 0.12 -8.36
CA GLU A 20 -13.13 -0.26 -9.02
C GLU A 20 -12.07 0.85 -8.94
N GLU A 21 -12.46 2.11 -9.17
CA GLU A 21 -11.53 3.26 -9.07
C GLU A 21 -10.90 3.39 -7.67
N CYS A 22 -11.66 3.10 -6.62
CA CYS A 22 -11.16 3.18 -5.25
C CYS A 22 -10.30 1.95 -4.92
N GLU A 23 -10.65 0.77 -5.43
CA GLU A 23 -9.82 -0.43 -5.28
C GLU A 23 -8.45 -0.22 -5.93
N GLU A 24 -8.40 0.30 -7.15
CA GLU A 24 -7.15 0.58 -7.87
C GLU A 24 -6.27 1.61 -7.13
N LYS A 25 -6.87 2.69 -6.61
CA LYS A 25 -6.16 3.70 -5.82
C LYS A 25 -5.57 3.11 -4.53
N VAL A 26 -6.32 2.28 -3.83
CA VAL A 26 -5.87 1.63 -2.59
C VAL A 26 -4.75 0.63 -2.89
N ASP A 27 -4.86 -0.15 -3.96
CA ASP A 27 -3.79 -1.09 -4.35
C ASP A 27 -2.50 -0.34 -4.67
N LYS A 28 -2.56 0.71 -5.49
CA LYS A 28 -1.40 1.54 -5.82
C LYS A 28 -0.74 2.13 -4.57
N LEU A 29 -1.54 2.73 -3.68
CA LEU A 29 -1.03 3.29 -2.43
C LEU A 29 -0.39 2.21 -1.55
N SER A 30 -1.01 1.04 -1.45
CA SER A 30 -0.47 -0.10 -0.69
C SER A 30 0.89 -0.54 -1.22
N GLN A 31 1.04 -0.63 -2.55
CA GLN A 31 2.33 -0.95 -3.18
C GLN A 31 3.40 0.12 -2.92
N GLU A 32 3.04 1.41 -2.93
CA GLU A 32 3.96 2.50 -2.61
C GLU A 32 4.44 2.44 -1.15
N ILE A 33 3.53 2.18 -0.21
CA ILE A 33 3.87 1.99 1.22
C ILE A 33 4.81 0.79 1.38
N LEU A 34 4.50 -0.36 0.75
CA LEU A 34 5.35 -1.54 0.80
C LEU A 34 6.76 -1.28 0.24
N LYS A 35 6.86 -0.56 -0.88
CA LYS A 35 8.16 -0.17 -1.46
C LYS A 35 8.94 0.75 -0.51
N SER A 36 8.27 1.71 0.11
CA SER A 36 8.89 2.61 1.10
C SER A 36 9.42 1.83 2.30
N HIS A 37 8.62 0.93 2.87
CA HIS A 37 9.02 0.08 4.01
C HIS A 37 10.22 -0.82 3.67
N LYS A 38 10.22 -1.45 2.49
CA LYS A 38 11.37 -2.24 2.02
C LYS A 38 12.64 -1.39 1.94
N LYS A 39 12.54 -0.17 1.39
CA LYS A 39 13.68 0.75 1.28
C LYS A 39 14.23 1.17 2.65
N LEU A 40 13.36 1.49 3.60
CA LEU A 40 13.75 1.83 4.97
C LEU A 40 14.45 0.65 5.65
N THR A 41 13.87 -0.55 5.53
CA THR A 41 14.46 -1.78 6.09
C THR A 41 15.86 -2.03 5.54
N LEU A 42 16.04 -1.94 4.21
CA LEU A 42 17.35 -2.10 3.57
C LEU A 42 18.37 -1.05 4.04
N ARG A 43 17.94 0.20 4.27
CA ARG A 43 18.81 1.25 4.81
C ARG A 43 19.29 0.92 6.22
N HIS A 44 18.39 0.47 7.10
CA HIS A 44 18.75 0.06 8.45
C HIS A 44 19.74 -1.11 8.45
N ILE A 45 19.51 -2.14 7.61
CA ILE A 45 20.44 -3.27 7.46
C ILE A 45 21.82 -2.79 6.99
N LYS A 46 21.87 -1.87 6.03
CA LYS A 46 23.14 -1.32 5.54
C LYS A 46 23.89 -0.54 6.62
N GLN A 47 23.19 0.24 7.44
CA GLN A 47 23.78 0.99 8.55
C GLN A 47 24.35 0.05 9.62
N ALA A 48 23.58 -0.95 10.03
CA ALA A 48 24.03 -1.94 11.01
C ALA A 48 25.29 -2.70 10.54
N ASN A 49 25.36 -3.05 9.26
CA ASN A 49 26.56 -3.67 8.68
C ASN A 49 27.78 -2.75 8.69
N ILE A 50 27.60 -1.44 8.46
CA ILE A 50 28.70 -0.47 8.54
C ILE A 50 29.20 -0.34 9.97
N GLU A 51 28.30 -0.28 10.96
CA GLU A 51 28.67 -0.21 12.38
C GLU A 51 29.41 -1.47 12.84
N TYR A 52 28.95 -2.66 12.46
CA TYR A 52 29.59 -3.92 12.82
C TYR A 52 31.01 -4.06 12.25
N ASN A 53 31.24 -3.58 11.02
CA ASN A 53 32.53 -3.67 10.34
C ASN A 53 33.42 -2.42 10.57
N LYS A 54 33.09 -1.57 11.54
CA LYS A 54 33.91 -0.41 11.88
C LYS A 54 35.23 -0.90 12.51
N PRO A 55 36.39 -0.44 12.02
CA PRO A 55 37.70 -0.87 12.54
C PRO A 55 37.94 -0.45 13.99
#